data_AF-A0A2S0KC93-F1
#
_entry.id   AF-A0A2S0KC93-F1
#
_cell.length_a   1.000
_cell.length_b   1.000
_cell.length_c   1.000
_cell.angle_alpha   90.00
_cell.angle_beta   90.00
_cell.angle_gamma   90.00
#
_symmetry.space_group_name_H-M   'P 1'
#
loop_
_entity.id
_entity.type
_entity.pdbx_description
1 polymer ?
#
loop_
_entity_poly.entity_id
_entity_poly.type
_entity_poly.pdbx_seq_one_letter_code
_entity_poly.pdbx_strand_id
1 'polypeptide(L)'
;MVVIADVPEVAAAEALVERVSGVLRASWGAGSCPVDDLDYEVEESEAGVRVSISVPGMVTDHREAKFFASAPSGRAVICEDGDEFGVVFQVWRLDPDGSECLYRAYVHDPDLDAEPEALARTITGAAAAQAAAELFGGSPASLLALEVDPSPVSEELGVIGTPFDPWLEPFGLQWPDL
;
A
#
# COMPACT_ATOMS: atom_id res chain seq x y z
N MET A 1 8.76 -1.31 -0.73
CA MET A 1 7.31 -1.34 -0.43
C MET A 1 7.06 -0.91 1.01
N VAL A 2 5.95 -0.21 1.24
CA VAL A 2 5.38 0.06 2.56
C VAL A 2 3.95 -0.50 2.67
N VAL A 3 3.60 -1.08 3.81
CA VAL A 3 2.22 -1.44 4.19
C VAL A 3 1.85 -0.65 5.44
N ILE A 4 0.74 0.09 5.40
CA ILE A 4 0.20 0.78 6.59
C ILE A 4 -1.19 0.21 6.83
N ALA A 5 -1.45 -0.35 8.00
CA ALA A 5 -2.72 -0.98 8.33
C ALA A 5 -3.25 -0.54 9.69
N ASP A 6 -4.54 -0.24 9.76
CA ASP A 6 -5.28 -0.04 11.01
C ASP A 6 -6.05 -1.33 11.32
N VAL A 7 -5.73 -1.96 12.45
CA VAL A 7 -6.25 -3.25 12.94
C VAL A 7 -6.72 -3.10 14.40
N PRO A 8 -7.57 -4.01 14.93
CA PRO A 8 -8.20 -3.78 16.24
C PRO A 8 -7.24 -3.92 17.44
N GLU A 9 -6.15 -4.67 17.33
CA GLU A 9 -5.28 -4.99 18.47
C GLU A 9 -3.82 -5.26 18.06
N VAL A 10 -2.90 -5.15 19.02
CA VAL A 10 -1.45 -5.34 18.80
C VAL A 10 -1.14 -6.75 18.30
N ALA A 11 -1.81 -7.78 18.84
CA ALA A 11 -1.63 -9.15 18.39
C ALA A 11 -1.98 -9.34 16.91
N ALA A 12 -2.97 -8.58 16.40
CA ALA A 12 -3.31 -8.59 14.98
C ALA A 12 -2.27 -7.87 14.12
N ALA A 13 -1.69 -6.78 14.63
CA ALA A 13 -0.59 -6.07 13.97
C ALA A 13 0.64 -6.97 13.85
N GLU A 14 1.06 -7.61 14.94
CA GLU A 14 2.18 -8.56 14.95
C GLU A 14 1.94 -9.74 13.99
N ALA A 15 0.73 -10.32 14.00
CA ALA A 15 0.36 -11.38 13.06
C ALA A 15 0.38 -10.92 11.59
N LEU A 16 0.04 -9.65 11.33
CA LEU A 16 0.14 -9.07 9.99
C LEU A 16 1.61 -8.93 9.55
N VAL A 17 2.50 -8.46 10.44
CA VAL A 17 3.95 -8.37 10.18
C VAL A 17 4.52 -9.74 9.82
N GLU A 18 4.22 -10.77 10.63
CA GLU A 18 4.66 -12.14 10.36
C GLU A 18 4.15 -12.66 9.01
N ARG A 19 2.89 -12.34 8.66
CA ARG A 19 2.29 -12.78 7.40
C ARG A 19 2.90 -12.09 6.19
N VAL A 20 3.08 -10.77 6.25
CA VAL A 20 3.77 -9.99 5.20
C VAL A 20 5.17 -10.55 5.00
N SER A 21 5.94 -10.70 6.08
CA SER A 21 7.29 -11.28 6.05
C SER A 21 7.29 -12.68 5.43
N GLY A 22 6.39 -13.56 5.87
CA GLY A 22 6.29 -14.94 5.37
C GLY A 22 5.95 -15.01 3.88
N VAL A 23 4.99 -14.20 3.41
CA VAL A 23 4.60 -14.16 1.99
C VAL A 23 5.74 -13.66 1.12
N LEU A 24 6.40 -12.57 1.53
CA LEU A 24 7.52 -11.97 0.81
C LEU A 24 8.74 -12.89 0.78
N ARG A 25 9.08 -13.53 1.91
CA ARG A 25 10.18 -14.50 1.98
C ARG A 25 9.91 -15.72 1.10
N ALA A 26 8.66 -16.19 1.03
CA ALA A 26 8.28 -17.30 0.15
C ALA A 26 8.28 -16.93 -1.35
N SER A 27 8.26 -15.65 -1.71
CA SER A 27 8.54 -15.18 -3.09
C SER A 27 10.02 -15.10 -3.39
N TRP A 28 10.84 -14.89 -2.36
CA TRP A 28 12.25 -14.68 -2.55
C TRP A 28 12.96 -15.99 -2.90
N GLY A 29 13.83 -15.91 -3.90
CA GLY A 29 14.67 -17.03 -4.32
C GLY A 29 15.84 -17.26 -3.36
N ALA A 30 16.98 -17.68 -3.92
CA ALA A 30 18.21 -17.83 -3.16
C ALA A 30 18.93 -16.48 -2.99
N GLY A 31 19.41 -16.18 -1.79
CA GLY A 31 20.19 -14.97 -1.48
C GLY A 31 19.81 -14.36 -0.13
N SER A 32 20.41 -13.20 0.20
CA SER A 32 19.91 -12.33 1.27
C SER A 32 18.54 -11.80 0.84
N CYS A 33 17.54 -11.99 1.69
CA CYS A 33 16.18 -11.54 1.43
C CYS A 33 16.03 -10.13 2.02
N PRO A 34 15.56 -9.12 1.28
CA PRO A 34 15.32 -7.79 1.84
C PRO A 34 14.36 -7.79 3.04
N VAL A 35 13.54 -8.85 3.17
CA VAL A 35 12.69 -9.09 4.34
C VAL A 35 13.49 -9.31 5.63
N ASP A 36 14.75 -9.70 5.54
CA ASP A 36 15.63 -9.86 6.71
C ASP A 36 15.98 -8.49 7.33
N ASP A 37 15.85 -7.40 6.57
CA ASP A 37 15.99 -6.00 7.00
C ASP A 37 14.61 -5.29 7.07
N LEU A 38 13.53 -6.05 7.27
CA LEU A 38 12.19 -5.48 7.45
C LEU A 38 12.16 -4.62 8.71
N ASP A 39 11.69 -3.39 8.57
CA ASP A 39 11.42 -2.49 9.68
C ASP A 39 9.90 -2.31 9.87
N TYR A 40 9.46 -2.17 11.12
CA TYR A 40 8.07 -1.93 11.41
C TYR A 40 7.86 -1.18 12.72
N GLU A 41 6.80 -0.37 12.73
CA GLU A 41 6.33 0.36 13.91
C GLU A 41 4.88 0.01 14.20
N VAL A 42 4.54 -0.06 15.49
CA VAL A 42 3.19 -0.30 15.98
C VAL A 42 2.78 0.85 16.90
N GLU A 43 1.75 1.57 16.52
CA GLU A 43 1.19 2.69 17.27
C GLU A 43 -0.20 2.33 17.81
N GLU A 44 -0.38 2.44 19.12
CA GLU A 44 -1.66 2.18 19.79
C GLU A 44 -2.46 3.49 19.96
N SER A 45 -3.77 3.40 19.72
CA SER A 45 -4.71 4.50 19.94
C SER A 45 -6.03 3.98 20.52
N GLU A 46 -6.91 4.88 20.95
CA GLU A 46 -8.27 4.52 21.38
C GLU A 46 -9.12 3.92 20.25
N ALA A 47 -8.75 4.15 18.98
CA ALA A 47 -9.47 3.67 17.80
C ALA A 47 -8.97 2.29 17.30
N GLY A 48 -7.92 1.74 17.92
CA GLY A 48 -7.24 0.52 17.49
C GLY A 48 -5.74 0.71 17.36
N VAL A 49 -5.10 -0.15 16.58
CA VAL A 49 -3.66 -0.22 16.41
C VAL A 49 -3.30 0.03 14.94
N ARG A 50 -2.36 0.96 14.71
CA ARG A 50 -1.74 1.15 13.41
C ARG A 50 -0.42 0.40 13.37
N VAL A 51 -0.18 -0.30 12.27
CA VAL A 51 1.12 -0.90 11.97
C VAL A 51 1.63 -0.39 10.63
N SER A 52 2.88 0.06 10.62
CA SER A 52 3.61 0.50 9.44
C SER A 52 4.75 -0.49 9.20
N ILE A 53 4.81 -1.11 8.03
CA ILE A 53 5.81 -2.12 7.67
C ILE A 53 6.57 -1.59 6.46
N SER A 54 7.87 -1.38 6.58
CA SER A 54 8.76 -1.02 5.49
C SER A 54 9.62 -2.21 5.08
N VAL A 55 9.57 -2.53 3.78
CA VAL A 55 10.46 -3.51 3.16
C VAL A 55 11.08 -2.85 1.92
N PRO A 56 12.20 -2.14 2.09
CA PRO A 56 12.90 -1.47 0.99
C PRO A 56 13.30 -2.45 -0.13
N GLY A 57 13.21 -1.99 -1.38
CA GLY A 57 13.61 -2.79 -2.55
C GLY A 57 12.72 -3.99 -2.89
N MET A 58 11.59 -4.18 -2.20
CA MET A 58 10.61 -5.23 -2.49
C MET A 58 9.34 -4.64 -3.10
N VAL A 59 8.76 -5.41 -4.01
CA VAL A 59 7.40 -5.26 -4.55
C VAL A 59 6.57 -6.50 -4.17
N THR A 60 5.24 -6.43 -4.30
CA THR A 60 4.36 -7.51 -3.82
C THR A 60 4.33 -8.74 -4.72
N ASP A 61 4.77 -8.63 -5.98
CA ASP A 61 4.69 -9.70 -7.00
C ASP A 61 3.27 -10.31 -7.08
N HIS A 62 2.25 -9.46 -6.94
CA HIS A 62 0.83 -9.83 -7.07
C HIS A 62 0.32 -10.73 -5.93
N ARG A 63 0.99 -10.68 -4.78
CA ARG A 63 0.68 -11.48 -3.58
C ARG A 63 0.01 -10.69 -2.48
N GLU A 64 -0.35 -9.43 -2.74
CA GLU A 64 -0.89 -8.53 -1.73
C GLU A 64 -2.12 -9.08 -0.98
N ALA A 65 -3.00 -9.81 -1.68
CA ALA A 65 -4.16 -10.46 -1.05
C ALA A 65 -3.76 -11.49 0.03
N LYS A 66 -2.57 -12.09 -0.08
CA LYS A 66 -2.06 -13.06 0.91
C LYS A 66 -1.58 -12.37 2.19
N PHE A 67 -1.20 -11.10 2.15
CA PHE A 67 -0.85 -10.34 3.35
C PHE A 67 -2.06 -10.23 4.30
N PHE A 68 -3.25 -10.11 3.72
CA PHE A 68 -4.48 -9.87 4.47
C PHE A 68 -5.35 -11.11 4.63
N ALA A 69 -4.85 -12.29 4.26
CA ALA A 69 -5.59 -13.55 4.42
C ALA A 69 -5.96 -13.78 5.89
N SER A 70 -7.26 -13.76 6.20
CA SER A 70 -7.77 -13.89 7.57
C SER A 70 -7.27 -12.78 8.51
N ALA A 71 -6.96 -11.59 7.99
CA ALA A 71 -6.81 -10.41 8.82
C ALA A 71 -8.15 -10.07 9.50
N PRO A 72 -8.15 -9.53 10.74
CA PRO A 72 -9.36 -9.00 11.33
C PRO A 72 -9.91 -7.82 10.52
N SER A 73 -11.13 -7.40 10.84
CA SER A 73 -11.73 -6.23 10.22
C SER A 73 -10.88 -4.99 10.46
N GLY A 74 -10.69 -4.20 9.40
CA GLY A 74 -9.78 -3.05 9.43
C GLY A 74 -9.59 -2.45 8.04
N ARG A 75 -8.50 -1.73 7.87
CA ARG A 75 -8.15 -1.10 6.59
C ARG A 75 -6.64 -1.04 6.42
N ALA A 76 -6.19 -1.06 5.17
CA ALA A 76 -4.77 -0.94 4.87
C ALA A 76 -4.53 -0.17 3.58
N VAL A 77 -3.33 0.36 3.45
CA VAL A 77 -2.77 0.80 2.18
C VAL A 77 -1.46 0.07 1.90
N ILE A 78 -1.16 -0.11 0.61
CA ILE A 78 0.12 -0.64 0.14
C ILE A 78 0.71 0.36 -0.84
N CYS A 79 1.96 0.74 -0.58
CA CYS A 79 2.78 1.57 -1.44
C CYS A 79 3.89 0.68 -2.02
N GLU A 80 3.82 0.35 -3.30
CA GLU A 80 4.88 -0.37 -4.00
C GLU A 80 5.71 0.61 -4.79
N ASP A 81 6.97 0.70 -4.41
CA ASP A 81 7.96 1.52 -5.09
C ASP A 81 8.73 0.63 -6.06
N GLY A 82 8.45 0.83 -7.35
CA GLY A 82 9.18 0.22 -8.46
C GLY A 82 10.42 1.03 -8.84
N ASP A 83 10.93 1.88 -7.93
CA ASP A 83 12.04 2.78 -8.15
C ASP A 83 11.69 3.85 -9.22
N GLU A 84 12.66 4.23 -10.05
CA GLU A 84 12.47 5.14 -11.18
C GLU A 84 11.45 4.67 -12.22
N PHE A 85 11.01 3.40 -12.22
CA PHE A 85 10.12 2.86 -13.25
C PHE A 85 8.63 3.17 -13.01
N GLY A 86 8.23 3.40 -11.77
CA GLY A 86 6.84 3.66 -11.41
C GLY A 86 6.45 3.14 -10.04
N VAL A 87 5.24 3.50 -9.62
CA VAL A 87 4.71 3.21 -8.30
C VAL A 87 3.28 2.69 -8.37
N VAL A 88 2.94 1.82 -7.42
CA VAL A 88 1.57 1.33 -7.23
C VAL A 88 1.07 1.74 -5.85
N PHE A 89 -0.11 2.34 -5.81
CA PHE A 89 -0.80 2.66 -4.57
C PHE A 89 -2.09 1.87 -4.49
N GLN A 90 -2.34 1.23 -3.34
CA GLN A 90 -3.50 0.37 -3.13
C GLN A 90 -4.21 0.69 -1.82
N VAL A 91 -5.54 0.56 -1.82
CA VAL A 91 -6.39 0.70 -0.62
C VAL A 91 -7.19 -0.59 -0.43
N TRP A 92 -7.14 -1.13 0.78
CA TRP A 92 -7.68 -2.44 1.13
C TRP A 92 -8.66 -2.33 2.30
N ARG A 93 -9.85 -2.89 2.13
CA ARG A 93 -10.73 -3.24 3.24
C ARG A 93 -10.30 -4.61 3.77
N LEU A 94 -10.03 -4.67 5.06
CA LEU A 94 -9.68 -5.92 5.72
C LEU A 94 -10.94 -6.53 6.32
N ASP A 95 -11.11 -7.82 6.13
CA ASP A 95 -12.22 -8.58 6.70
C ASP A 95 -11.81 -10.07 6.90
N PRO A 96 -12.22 -10.71 8.02
CA PRO A 96 -11.92 -12.12 8.28
C PRO A 96 -12.45 -13.07 7.19
N ASP A 97 -13.58 -12.74 6.58
CA ASP A 97 -14.25 -13.55 5.58
C ASP A 97 -13.71 -13.29 4.16
N GLY A 98 -13.00 -12.17 3.97
CA GLY A 98 -12.35 -11.85 2.70
C GLY A 98 -11.97 -10.37 2.59
N SER A 99 -10.66 -10.11 2.57
CA SER A 99 -10.15 -8.76 2.33
C SER A 99 -10.22 -8.39 0.84
N GLU A 100 -10.49 -7.12 0.56
CA GLU A 100 -10.77 -6.62 -0.80
C GLU A 100 -9.96 -5.36 -1.11
N CYS A 101 -9.36 -5.32 -2.30
CA CYS A 101 -8.74 -4.13 -2.88
C CYS A 101 -9.84 -3.22 -3.43
N LEU A 102 -10.09 -2.08 -2.77
CA LEU A 102 -11.13 -1.12 -3.19
C LEU A 102 -10.61 -0.12 -4.22
N TYR A 103 -9.31 0.17 -4.19
CA TYR A 103 -8.66 1.13 -5.05
C TYR A 103 -7.24 0.68 -5.36
N ARG A 104 -6.84 0.82 -6.62
CA ARG A 104 -5.47 0.54 -7.07
C ARG A 104 -5.10 1.46 -8.22
N ALA A 105 -4.15 2.34 -7.98
CA ALA A 105 -3.56 3.21 -9.00
C ALA A 105 -2.14 2.73 -9.36
N TYR A 106 -1.74 2.98 -10.60
CA TYR A 106 -0.39 2.77 -11.10
C TYR A 106 0.02 4.03 -11.86
N VAL A 107 1.16 4.61 -11.47
CA VAL A 107 1.81 5.73 -12.16
C VAL A 107 3.18 5.24 -12.59
N HIS A 108 3.55 5.47 -13.84
CA HIS A 108 4.84 5.07 -14.42
C HIS A 108 5.61 6.30 -14.84
N ASP A 109 6.91 6.11 -15.06
CA ASP A 109 7.76 7.12 -15.70
C ASP A 109 7.18 7.48 -17.09
N PRO A 110 6.87 8.76 -17.36
CA PRO A 110 6.32 9.19 -18.65
C PRO A 110 7.25 8.97 -19.84
N ASP A 111 8.55 8.77 -19.62
CA ASP A 111 9.54 8.47 -20.66
C ASP A 111 9.65 6.96 -20.97
N LEU A 112 8.94 6.10 -20.23
CA LEU A 112 8.95 4.66 -20.39
C LEU A 112 7.58 4.11 -20.82
N ASP A 113 7.58 2.92 -21.43
CA ASP A 113 6.35 2.19 -21.72
C ASP A 113 5.73 1.68 -20.42
N ALA A 114 4.44 1.96 -20.20
CA ALA A 114 3.70 1.44 -19.07
C ALA A 114 3.66 -0.10 -19.06
N GLU A 115 3.80 -0.69 -17.88
CA GLU A 115 3.66 -2.13 -17.71
C GLU A 115 2.20 -2.58 -17.95
N PRO A 116 1.92 -3.41 -18.97
CA PRO A 116 0.54 -3.75 -19.33
C PRO A 116 -0.21 -4.50 -18.22
N GLU A 117 0.49 -5.32 -17.44
CA GLU A 117 -0.09 -6.06 -16.32
C GLU A 117 -0.45 -5.13 -15.15
N ALA A 118 0.40 -4.15 -14.85
CA ALA A 118 0.11 -3.15 -13.84
C ALA A 118 -1.10 -2.29 -14.22
N LEU A 119 -1.22 -1.90 -15.50
CA LEU A 119 -2.40 -1.19 -16.03
C LEU A 119 -3.67 -2.06 -15.98
N ALA A 120 -3.60 -3.33 -16.37
CA ALA A 120 -4.77 -4.21 -16.41
C ALA A 120 -5.39 -4.45 -15.02
N ARG A 121 -4.63 -4.21 -13.95
CA ARG A 121 -5.05 -4.39 -12.55
C ARG A 121 -5.48 -3.08 -11.87
N THR A 122 -5.53 -1.94 -12.56
CA THR A 122 -5.97 -0.69 -11.94
C THR A 122 -7.44 -0.76 -11.55
N ILE A 123 -7.77 -0.24 -10.37
CA ILE A 123 -9.12 -0.10 -9.84
C ILE A 123 -9.27 1.38 -9.47
N THR A 124 -9.69 2.19 -10.44
CA THR A 124 -9.75 3.66 -10.34
C THR A 124 -11.13 4.19 -10.74
N GLY A 125 -11.31 5.50 -10.66
CA GLY A 125 -12.53 6.19 -11.02
C GLY A 125 -13.45 6.44 -9.83
N ALA A 126 -14.53 7.19 -10.08
CA ALA A 126 -15.40 7.75 -9.04
C ALA A 126 -15.89 6.74 -7.99
N ALA A 127 -16.29 5.53 -8.41
CA ALA A 127 -16.77 4.52 -7.48
C ALA A 127 -15.66 3.95 -6.59
N ALA A 128 -14.48 3.67 -7.15
CA ALA A 128 -13.33 3.15 -6.42
C ALA A 128 -12.77 4.21 -5.45
N ALA A 129 -12.61 5.44 -5.93
CA ALA A 129 -12.17 6.57 -5.11
C ALA A 129 -13.14 6.85 -3.95
N GLN A 130 -14.45 6.78 -4.19
CA GLN A 130 -15.46 6.93 -3.14
C GLN A 130 -15.35 5.81 -2.09
N ALA A 131 -15.23 4.55 -2.51
CA ALA A 131 -15.11 3.42 -1.60
C ALA A 131 -13.85 3.50 -0.72
N ALA A 132 -12.71 3.89 -1.30
CA ALA A 132 -11.47 4.12 -0.56
C ALA A 132 -11.60 5.29 0.43
N ALA A 133 -12.18 6.41 0.00
CA ALA A 133 -12.40 7.58 0.84
C ALA A 133 -13.32 7.26 2.02
N GLU A 134 -14.43 6.54 1.81
CA GLU A 134 -15.34 6.12 2.88
C GLU A 134 -14.65 5.24 3.93
N LEU A 135 -13.76 4.34 3.50
CA LEU A 135 -13.01 3.46 4.41
C LEU A 135 -12.08 4.26 5.36
N PHE A 136 -11.52 5.36 4.88
CA PHE A 136 -10.64 6.22 5.67
C PHE A 136 -11.33 7.45 6.29
N GLY A 137 -12.61 7.67 5.98
CA GLY A 137 -13.35 8.86 6.43
C GLY A 137 -12.94 10.16 5.71
N GLY A 138 -12.36 10.05 4.52
CA GLY A 138 -11.84 11.15 3.71
C GLY A 138 -12.76 11.59 2.57
N SER A 139 -12.18 12.34 1.62
CA SER A 139 -12.84 12.78 0.38
C SER A 139 -12.24 12.08 -0.84
N PRO A 140 -13.04 11.64 -1.83
CA PRO A 140 -12.51 11.05 -3.07
C PRO A 140 -11.84 12.08 -3.99
N ALA A 141 -12.03 13.38 -3.73
CA ALA A 141 -11.62 14.44 -4.66
C ALA A 141 -10.12 14.44 -4.97
N SER A 142 -9.27 14.19 -3.95
CA SER A 142 -7.82 14.16 -4.14
C SER A 142 -7.38 12.96 -4.98
N LEU A 143 -7.97 11.78 -4.78
CA LEU A 143 -7.69 10.59 -5.60
C LEU A 143 -8.08 10.83 -7.06
N LEU A 144 -9.27 11.42 -7.28
CA LEU A 144 -9.74 11.77 -8.62
C LEU A 144 -8.87 12.83 -9.29
N ALA A 145 -8.33 13.78 -8.53
CA ALA A 145 -7.40 14.76 -9.07
C ALA A 145 -6.11 14.07 -9.55
N LEU A 146 -5.56 13.13 -8.77
CA LEU A 146 -4.36 12.37 -9.14
C LEU A 146 -4.58 11.43 -10.34
N GLU A 147 -5.79 10.91 -10.52
CA GLU A 147 -6.14 10.13 -11.72
C GLU A 147 -6.17 10.98 -12.99
N VAL A 148 -6.56 12.25 -12.88
CA VAL A 148 -6.61 13.19 -14.00
C VAL A 148 -5.21 13.74 -14.31
N ASP A 149 -4.45 14.04 -13.27
CA ASP A 149 -3.11 14.60 -13.36
C ASP A 149 -2.17 13.90 -12.35
N PRO A 150 -1.41 12.88 -12.79
CA PRO A 150 -0.50 12.16 -11.92
C PRO A 150 0.85 12.87 -11.73
N SER A 151 1.03 14.10 -12.25
CA SER A 151 2.32 14.81 -12.16
C SER A 151 2.88 14.94 -10.74
N PRO A 152 2.06 15.19 -9.68
CA PRO A 152 2.56 15.23 -8.30
C PRO A 152 3.22 13.94 -7.81
N VAL A 153 2.98 12.83 -8.52
CA VAL A 153 3.61 11.53 -8.26
C VAL A 153 4.75 11.29 -9.23
N SER A 154 4.50 11.43 -10.54
CA SER A 154 5.49 11.05 -11.56
C SER A 154 6.74 11.92 -11.54
N GLU A 155 6.62 13.19 -11.10
CA GLU A 155 7.76 14.11 -10.96
C GLU A 155 8.70 13.74 -9.80
N GLU A 156 8.26 12.87 -8.88
CA GLU A 156 8.98 12.50 -7.65
C GLU A 156 9.51 11.05 -7.68
N LEU A 157 9.33 10.32 -8.80
CA LEU A 157 9.83 8.94 -8.95
C LEU A 157 11.34 8.85 -8.67
N GLY A 158 11.76 7.77 -8.02
CA GLY A 158 13.14 7.59 -7.56
C GLY A 158 13.48 8.32 -6.24
N VAL A 159 12.55 9.07 -5.66
CA VAL A 159 12.67 9.62 -4.30
C VAL A 159 11.87 8.73 -3.34
N ILE A 160 12.53 8.23 -2.29
CA ILE A 160 11.88 7.34 -1.32
C ILE A 160 10.72 8.06 -0.63
N GLY A 161 9.53 7.46 -0.71
CA GLY A 161 8.33 7.91 0.01
C GLY A 161 7.59 9.08 -0.63
N THR A 162 8.30 10.08 -1.14
CA THR A 162 7.70 11.31 -1.69
C THR A 162 6.62 11.09 -2.76
N PRO A 163 6.76 10.15 -3.73
CA PRO A 163 5.69 9.83 -4.67
C PRO A 163 4.37 9.40 -4.03
N PHE A 164 4.39 8.94 -2.78
CA PHE A 164 3.22 8.42 -2.09
C PHE A 164 2.49 9.46 -1.24
N ASP A 165 3.14 10.57 -0.89
CA ASP A 165 2.55 11.61 -0.06
C ASP A 165 1.20 12.13 -0.59
N PRO A 166 1.03 12.39 -1.91
CA PRO A 166 -0.25 12.84 -2.45
C PRO A 166 -1.41 11.84 -2.25
N TRP A 167 -1.10 10.54 -2.16
CA TRP A 167 -2.10 9.50 -1.89
C TRP A 167 -2.33 9.25 -0.40
N LEU A 168 -1.32 9.44 0.44
CA LEU A 168 -1.42 9.19 1.88
C LEU A 168 -2.15 10.33 2.61
N GLU A 169 -1.92 11.58 2.21
CA GLU A 169 -2.49 12.77 2.87
C GLU A 169 -4.03 12.74 2.96
N PRO A 170 -4.81 12.40 1.91
CA PRO A 170 -6.28 12.36 1.96
C PRO A 170 -6.84 11.34 2.97
N PHE A 171 -6.01 10.38 3.40
CA PHE A 171 -6.35 9.35 4.37
C PHE A 171 -5.86 9.67 5.79
N GLY A 172 -5.24 10.85 5.99
CA GLY A 172 -4.58 11.20 7.25
C GLY A 172 -3.43 10.25 7.58
N LEU A 173 -2.76 9.74 6.54
CA LEU A 173 -1.56 8.93 6.64
C LEU A 173 -0.35 9.77 6.23
N GLN A 174 0.82 9.35 6.68
CA GLN A 174 2.12 9.89 6.28
C GLN A 174 3.04 8.73 5.95
N TRP A 175 4.06 8.98 5.13
CA TRP A 175 5.15 8.03 4.98
C TRP A 175 5.78 7.75 6.34
N PRO A 176 6.05 6.48 6.71
CA PRO A 176 6.55 6.17 8.05
C PRO A 176 8.03 6.54 8.21
N ASP A 177 8.38 7.09 9.38
CA ASP A 177 9.75 7.45 9.77
C ASP A 177 10.50 6.23 10.34
N LEU A 178 10.68 5.19 9.51
CA LEU A 178 11.37 3.94 9.85
C LEU A 178 12.86 3.99 9.43
#